data_AF-A0A8J2V1P3-F1
#
_entry.id   AF-A0A8J2V1P3-F1
#
_cell.length_a   1.000
_cell.length_b   1.000
_cell.length_c   1.000
_cell.angle_alpha   90.00
_cell.angle_beta   90.00
_cell.angle_gamma   90.00
#
_symmetry.space_group_name_H-M   'P 1'
#
loop_
_entity.id
_entity.type
_entity.pdbx_description
1 polymer ?
#
loop_
_entity_poly.entity_id
_entity_poly.type
_entity_poly.pdbx_seq_one_letter_code
_entity_poly.pdbx_strand_id
1 'polypeptide(L)'
;MALLSNAAAQTVEIYTDRWEPYVRGEGDRLGLVSRNVDMVMAYAGYDADYNYMDFTLARMIVRRCGEEGIEDCPVPMAFPYFRNADRDDEVLFSAPLFEVTNVLFYNRRNPGAISSVRVDADPECAGGVDGSAFSGQRLGLIKGFVYGPNVDCLLSVIVGPDPDNPPEDALADVRFFQSEVDALDALIRGQIDYFPMAQPAGNAILESAYPDRRELIGAVAGTQSRRSVHVIAPRTARGRQLIDAFNASLCSLSGNPPVSGECETNGTGAESATNILLMSDEALTINIARREDIAEIVPVDGYPIIIGITCLPETAECDGERFALSEGTRAIILEWSDTMVKAQLNDRLYKTVMDNSRVVVLNGPHAGKELWIKNMHIKIVK
;
A
#
# COMPACT_ATOMS: atom_id res chain seq x y z
N MET A 1 -2.55 -9.21 -48.28
CA MET A 1 -1.40 -8.99 -47.37
C MET A 1 -1.16 -7.49 -47.33
N ALA A 2 -1.85 -6.79 -46.42
CA ALA A 2 -1.72 -5.34 -46.29
C ALA A 2 -0.47 -5.04 -45.45
N LEU A 3 0.44 -4.25 -46.01
CA LEU A 3 1.62 -3.74 -45.31
C LEU A 3 1.13 -2.84 -44.17
N LEU A 4 1.29 -3.30 -42.93
CA LEU A 4 1.19 -2.44 -41.75
C LEU A 4 2.34 -1.44 -41.84
N SER A 5 2.02 -0.22 -42.25
CA SER A 5 2.91 0.92 -42.11
C SER A 5 3.10 1.15 -40.61
N ASN A 6 4.28 0.81 -40.08
CA ASN A 6 4.71 1.25 -38.75
C ASN A 6 4.87 2.77 -38.78
N ALA A 7 3.79 3.51 -38.48
CA ALA A 7 3.94 4.88 -38.02
C ALA A 7 4.80 4.81 -36.75
N ALA A 8 5.85 5.64 -36.68
CA ALA A 8 6.65 5.74 -35.46
C ALA A 8 5.72 6.14 -34.32
N ALA A 9 5.76 5.39 -33.21
CA ALA A 9 4.98 5.70 -32.03
C ALA A 9 5.32 7.13 -31.56
N GLN A 10 4.29 7.89 -31.22
CA GLN A 10 4.48 9.24 -30.74
C GLN A 10 4.90 9.18 -29.27
N THR A 11 6.01 9.83 -28.91
CA THR A 11 6.43 9.94 -27.52
C THR A 11 5.54 10.95 -26.77
N VAL A 12 5.14 10.61 -25.54
CA VAL A 12 4.40 11.48 -24.64
C VAL A 12 5.12 11.53 -23.30
N GLU A 13 5.49 12.74 -22.87
CA GLU A 13 6.05 12.97 -21.54
C GLU A 13 4.98 12.77 -20.48
N ILE A 14 5.29 11.99 -19.44
CA ILE A 14 4.39 11.72 -18.33
C ILE A 14 5.10 12.01 -17.03
N TYR A 15 4.53 12.91 -16.23
CA TYR A 15 5.14 13.34 -14.98
C TYR A 15 4.60 12.56 -13.78
N THR A 16 5.49 12.22 -12.86
CA THR A 16 5.16 11.46 -11.64
C THR A 16 6.18 11.72 -10.54
N ASP A 17 5.96 11.19 -9.34
CA ASP A 17 6.94 11.21 -8.24
C ASP A 17 6.96 9.84 -7.55
N ARG A 18 7.96 9.62 -6.68
CA ARG A 18 8.10 8.37 -5.94
C ARG A 18 6.92 8.18 -4.98
N TRP A 19 6.23 7.07 -5.16
CA TRP A 19 5.15 6.63 -4.28
C TRP A 19 5.18 5.11 -4.23
N GLU A 20 6.12 4.55 -3.47
CA GLU A 20 6.28 3.10 -3.45
C GLU A 20 5.07 2.41 -2.82
N PRO A 21 4.72 1.18 -3.26
CA PRO A 21 5.34 0.40 -4.34
C PRO A 21 4.75 0.74 -5.75
N TYR A 22 3.90 1.75 -5.82
CA TYR A 22 3.09 2.13 -6.97
C TYR A 22 3.90 2.80 -8.07
N VAL A 23 4.73 3.76 -7.68
CA VAL A 23 5.69 4.46 -8.52
C VAL A 23 7.06 4.38 -7.86
N ARG A 24 8.04 3.85 -8.58
CA ARG A 24 9.43 3.74 -8.13
C ARG A 24 10.26 4.86 -8.74
N GLY A 25 11.43 5.12 -8.15
CA GLY A 25 12.30 6.23 -8.56
C GLY A 25 12.87 6.06 -9.97
N GLU A 26 13.47 7.14 -10.49
CA GLU A 26 14.13 7.14 -11.79
C GLU A 26 15.21 6.05 -11.87
N GLY A 27 15.24 5.32 -12.99
CA GLY A 27 16.19 4.23 -13.22
C GLY A 27 15.85 2.88 -12.58
N ASP A 28 14.82 2.83 -11.71
CA ASP A 28 14.31 1.57 -11.18
C ASP A 28 13.39 0.86 -12.18
N ARG A 29 13.14 -0.44 -11.95
CA ARG A 29 12.03 -1.13 -12.62
C ARG A 29 10.72 -0.42 -12.28
N LEU A 30 9.85 -0.19 -13.27
CA LEU A 30 8.55 0.44 -13.10
C LEU A 30 7.74 -0.18 -11.93
N GLY A 31 7.17 0.72 -11.11
CA GLY A 31 6.20 0.37 -10.07
C GLY A 31 4.88 -0.13 -10.65
N LEU A 32 3.98 -0.63 -9.79
CA LEU A 32 2.72 -1.23 -10.25
C LEU A 32 1.94 -0.30 -11.19
N VAL A 33 1.83 0.97 -10.83
CA VAL A 33 1.00 1.95 -11.52
C VAL A 33 1.68 2.44 -12.77
N SER A 34 2.98 2.71 -12.68
CA SER A 34 3.77 3.10 -13.85
C SER A 34 3.69 2.00 -14.92
N ARG A 35 3.76 0.72 -14.56
CA ARG A 35 3.56 -0.39 -15.54
C ARG A 35 2.19 -0.38 -16.19
N ASN A 36 1.14 -0.06 -15.44
CA ASN A 36 -0.21 -0.01 -15.99
C ASN A 36 -0.37 1.17 -16.95
N VAL A 37 0.15 2.35 -16.58
CA VAL A 37 0.18 3.52 -17.45
C VAL A 37 0.98 3.22 -18.72
N ASP A 38 2.17 2.63 -18.59
CA ASP A 38 3.04 2.24 -19.70
C ASP A 38 2.30 1.32 -20.69
N MET A 39 1.64 0.29 -20.18
CA MET A 39 0.91 -0.66 -21.01
C MET A 39 -0.32 -0.04 -21.69
N VAL A 40 -1.06 0.84 -21.00
CA VAL A 40 -2.20 1.55 -21.59
C VAL A 40 -1.74 2.51 -22.69
N MET A 41 -0.63 3.22 -22.47
CA MET A 41 -0.06 4.14 -23.46
C MET A 41 0.50 3.41 -24.68
N ALA A 42 1.20 2.29 -24.47
CA ALA A 42 1.68 1.43 -25.55
C ALA A 42 0.51 0.90 -26.40
N TYR A 43 -0.59 0.50 -25.75
CA TYR A 43 -1.81 0.05 -26.45
C TYR A 43 -2.48 1.20 -27.23
N ALA A 44 -2.38 2.44 -26.73
CA ALA A 44 -2.84 3.65 -27.40
C ALA A 44 -1.92 4.09 -28.57
N GLY A 45 -0.78 3.41 -28.80
CA GLY A 45 0.18 3.76 -29.84
C GLY A 45 1.16 4.87 -29.46
N TYR A 46 1.35 5.11 -28.16
CA TYR A 46 2.31 6.08 -27.63
C TYR A 46 3.47 5.39 -26.91
N ASP A 47 4.65 6.00 -26.98
CA ASP A 47 5.78 5.67 -26.10
C ASP A 47 5.74 6.62 -24.90
N ALA A 48 5.61 6.08 -23.68
CA ALA A 48 5.61 6.89 -22.46
C ALA A 48 7.04 7.26 -22.04
N ASP A 49 7.31 8.55 -21.84
CA ASP A 49 8.58 9.04 -21.31
C ASP A 49 8.40 9.64 -19.91
N TYR A 50 8.95 8.97 -18.90
CA TYR A 50 8.70 9.29 -17.50
C TYR A 50 9.65 10.39 -17.00
N ASN A 51 9.06 11.46 -16.48
CA ASN A 51 9.77 12.55 -15.84
C ASN A 51 9.36 12.67 -14.37
N TYR A 52 10.33 12.89 -13.49
CA TYR A 52 10.10 12.90 -12.04
C TYR A 52 9.99 14.34 -11.51
N MET A 53 8.84 14.67 -10.91
CA MET A 53 8.50 15.98 -10.38
C MET A 53 7.52 15.84 -9.22
N ASP A 54 7.70 16.65 -8.17
CA ASP A 54 6.77 16.74 -7.04
C ASP A 54 5.30 16.81 -7.50
N PHE A 55 4.45 16.00 -6.87
CA PHE A 55 3.04 15.86 -7.25
C PHE A 55 2.27 17.18 -7.20
N THR A 56 2.58 18.07 -6.24
CA THR A 56 1.90 19.36 -6.10
C THR A 56 2.30 20.30 -7.23
N LEU A 57 3.59 20.36 -7.55
CA LEU A 57 4.11 21.15 -8.67
C LEU A 57 3.54 20.68 -10.01
N ALA A 58 3.55 19.38 -10.29
CA ALA A 58 3.02 18.82 -11.53
C ALA A 58 1.52 19.15 -11.70
N ARG A 59 0.70 18.98 -10.66
CA ARG A 59 -0.73 19.35 -10.69
C ARG A 59 -0.93 20.85 -10.94
N MET A 60 -0.16 21.70 -10.27
CA MET A 60 -0.25 23.15 -10.44
C MET A 60 0.02 23.55 -11.90
N ILE A 61 1.03 22.95 -12.54
CA ILE A 61 1.35 23.21 -13.95
C ILE A 61 0.21 22.73 -14.86
N VAL A 62 -0.29 21.51 -14.65
CA VAL A 62 -1.43 20.95 -15.42
C VAL A 62 -2.66 21.86 -15.35
N ARG A 63 -3.03 22.28 -14.14
CA ARG A 63 -4.16 23.20 -13.91
C ARG A 63 -3.96 24.51 -14.65
N ARG A 64 -2.79 25.15 -14.45
CA ARG A 64 -2.47 26.44 -15.06
C ARG A 64 -2.50 26.39 -16.59
N CYS A 65 -1.98 25.34 -17.21
CA CYS A 65 -2.09 25.14 -18.65
C CYS A 65 -3.53 25.06 -19.12
N GLY A 66 -4.41 24.39 -18.36
CA GLY A 66 -5.84 24.33 -18.64
C GLY A 66 -6.53 25.68 -18.54
N GLU A 67 -6.24 26.44 -17.47
CA GLU A 67 -6.78 27.79 -17.24
C GLU A 67 -6.33 28.80 -18.31
N GLU A 68 -5.06 28.75 -18.72
CA GLU A 68 -4.48 29.66 -19.70
C GLU A 68 -4.64 29.19 -21.16
N GLY A 69 -5.17 27.97 -21.39
CA GLY A 69 -5.34 27.40 -22.73
C GLY A 69 -4.01 27.07 -23.45
N ILE A 70 -2.97 26.69 -22.71
CA ILE A 70 -1.64 26.36 -23.25
C ILE A 70 -1.68 24.94 -23.82
N GLU A 71 -1.83 24.81 -25.14
CA GLU A 71 -1.90 23.51 -25.83
C GLU A 71 -0.61 22.70 -25.70
N ASP A 72 0.55 23.35 -25.82
CA ASP A 72 1.87 22.73 -25.63
C ASP A 72 2.31 22.82 -24.17
N CYS A 73 1.51 22.24 -23.27
CA CYS A 73 1.79 22.27 -21.84
C CYS A 73 3.08 21.50 -21.53
N PRO A 74 4.00 22.04 -20.71
CA PRO A 74 5.22 21.33 -20.29
C PRO A 74 4.94 20.12 -19.40
N VAL A 75 3.70 19.95 -18.92
CA VAL A 75 3.24 18.74 -18.21
C VAL A 75 1.96 18.28 -18.90
N PRO A 76 2.06 17.54 -20.03
CA PRO A 76 0.88 17.15 -20.80
C PRO A 76 0.07 16.05 -20.11
N MET A 77 0.72 15.20 -19.30
CA MET A 77 0.08 14.19 -18.45
C MET A 77 0.82 14.03 -17.13
N ALA A 78 0.11 13.74 -16.04
CA ALA A 78 0.72 13.40 -14.76
C ALA A 78 -0.09 12.34 -13.97
N PHE A 79 0.57 11.55 -13.12
CA PHE A 79 -0.08 10.51 -12.29
C PHE A 79 0.78 10.15 -11.06
N PRO A 80 0.22 9.47 -10.03
CA PRO A 80 -1.19 9.19 -9.79
C PRO A 80 -1.87 10.28 -8.95
N TYR A 81 -3.11 10.61 -9.29
CA TYR A 81 -3.90 11.59 -8.53
C TYR A 81 -5.24 11.04 -8.09
N PHE A 82 -5.64 11.36 -6.86
CA PHE A 82 -7.02 11.18 -6.39
C PHE A 82 -7.94 12.21 -7.03
N ARG A 83 -9.10 11.74 -7.48
CA ARG A 83 -10.21 12.57 -7.96
C ARG A 83 -11.08 13.01 -6.77
N ASN A 84 -11.45 14.28 -6.72
CA ASN A 84 -12.40 14.84 -5.76
C ASN A 84 -13.17 16.00 -6.39
N ALA A 85 -14.21 16.47 -5.71
CA ALA A 85 -15.09 17.53 -6.24
C ALA A 85 -14.31 18.81 -6.59
N ASP A 86 -13.36 19.21 -5.75
CA ASP A 86 -12.57 20.43 -5.99
C ASP A 86 -11.70 20.34 -7.25
N ARG A 87 -11.16 19.15 -7.56
CA ARG A 87 -10.24 18.94 -8.68
C ARG A 87 -10.93 18.69 -10.01
N ASP A 88 -12.20 18.28 -10.02
CA ASP A 88 -12.94 17.95 -11.25
C ASP A 88 -13.06 19.14 -12.22
N ASP A 89 -13.04 20.35 -11.69
CA ASP A 89 -13.07 21.59 -12.46
C ASP A 89 -11.65 22.10 -12.82
N GLU A 90 -10.60 21.63 -12.15
CA GLU A 90 -9.21 22.06 -12.36
C GLU A 90 -8.54 21.36 -13.55
N VAL A 91 -8.77 20.07 -13.74
CA VAL A 91 -8.03 19.22 -14.67
C VAL A 91 -8.94 18.24 -15.41
N LEU A 92 -8.43 17.53 -16.42
CA LEU A 92 -9.09 16.35 -16.98
C LEU A 92 -8.58 15.10 -16.27
N PHE A 93 -9.49 14.21 -15.88
CA PHE A 93 -9.15 12.92 -15.29
C PHE A 93 -9.36 11.78 -16.29
N SER A 94 -8.45 10.80 -16.25
CA SER A 94 -8.70 9.50 -16.89
C SER A 94 -9.78 8.72 -16.13
N ALA A 95 -10.29 7.67 -16.76
CA ALA A 95 -10.93 6.58 -16.06
C ALA A 95 -9.99 6.01 -14.96
N PRO A 96 -10.53 5.43 -13.87
CA PRO A 96 -9.75 4.99 -12.73
C PRO A 96 -8.73 3.93 -13.13
N LEU A 97 -7.46 4.14 -12.76
CA LEU A 97 -6.38 3.18 -13.00
C LEU A 97 -6.48 1.99 -12.04
N PHE A 98 -6.70 2.28 -10.76
CA PHE A 98 -6.84 1.31 -9.68
C PHE A 98 -7.28 1.97 -8.38
N GLU A 99 -7.65 1.15 -7.40
CA GLU A 99 -8.01 1.59 -6.06
C GLU A 99 -6.91 1.35 -5.04
N VAL A 100 -6.77 2.27 -4.10
CA VAL A 100 -5.94 2.15 -2.90
C VAL A 100 -6.79 2.32 -1.65
N THR A 101 -6.44 1.58 -0.61
CA THR A 101 -6.97 1.76 0.73
C THR A 101 -6.06 2.70 1.51
N ASN A 102 -6.58 3.87 1.86
CA ASN A 102 -5.96 4.76 2.83
C ASN A 102 -6.42 4.38 4.24
N VAL A 103 -5.53 4.57 5.20
CA VAL A 103 -5.79 4.33 6.63
C VAL A 103 -5.12 5.42 7.45
N LEU A 104 -5.58 5.59 8.68
CA LEU A 104 -4.85 6.36 9.70
C LEU A 104 -3.89 5.40 10.42
N PHE A 105 -2.58 5.57 10.28
CA PHE A 105 -1.60 4.82 11.05
C PHE A 105 -1.40 5.41 12.44
N TYR A 106 -1.06 4.55 13.41
CA TYR A 106 -0.68 4.92 14.77
C TYR A 106 0.47 4.05 15.27
N ASN A 107 1.20 4.54 16.28
CA ASN A 107 2.25 3.75 16.94
C ASN A 107 1.67 2.99 18.14
N ARG A 108 1.71 1.66 18.11
CA ARG A 108 1.22 0.76 19.17
C ARG A 108 1.94 0.94 20.51
N ARG A 109 3.12 1.57 20.53
CA ARG A 109 3.80 1.93 21.79
C ARG A 109 3.19 3.11 22.51
N ASN A 110 2.35 3.90 21.84
CA ASN A 110 1.64 5.01 22.47
C ASN A 110 0.42 4.44 23.23
N PRO A 111 0.43 4.42 24.58
CA PRO A 111 -0.68 3.88 25.37
C PRO A 111 -1.97 4.71 25.26
N GLY A 112 -1.87 5.96 24.79
CA GLY A 112 -3.02 6.84 24.54
C GLY A 112 -3.53 6.80 23.10
N ALA A 113 -2.95 5.96 22.24
CA ALA A 113 -3.40 5.88 20.85
C ALA A 113 -4.73 5.13 20.73
N ILE A 114 -5.64 5.74 19.97
CA ILE A 114 -6.91 5.19 19.55
C ILE A 114 -6.62 4.17 18.46
N SER A 115 -7.02 2.92 18.70
CA SER A 115 -6.84 1.82 17.74
C SER A 115 -8.07 1.55 16.88
N SER A 116 -9.20 2.18 17.19
CA SER A 116 -10.45 2.06 16.42
C SER A 116 -11.32 3.30 16.58
N VAL A 117 -11.97 3.71 15.50
CA VAL A 117 -12.99 4.76 15.47
C VAL A 117 -14.17 4.26 14.62
N ARG A 118 -15.37 4.76 14.90
CA ARG A 118 -16.51 4.56 14.01
C ARG A 118 -16.64 5.78 13.12
N VAL A 119 -16.39 5.61 11.82
CA VAL A 119 -16.66 6.62 10.81
C VAL A 119 -17.84 6.14 9.99
N ASP A 120 -19.01 6.73 10.22
CA ASP A 120 -20.18 6.51 9.37
C ASP A 120 -19.99 7.38 8.12
N ALA A 121 -19.42 6.77 7.08
CA ALA A 121 -19.09 7.42 5.82
C ALA A 121 -20.36 7.77 5.03
N ASP A 122 -20.97 8.89 5.37
CA ASP A 122 -21.92 9.60 4.51
C ASP A 122 -21.13 10.46 3.51
N PRO A 123 -21.54 10.60 2.23
CA PRO A 123 -20.94 11.56 1.28
C PRO A 123 -20.71 12.97 1.85
N GLU A 124 -21.47 13.40 2.86
CA GLU A 124 -21.31 14.71 3.52
C GLU A 124 -20.69 14.65 4.93
N CYS A 125 -20.24 13.49 5.41
CA CYS A 125 -19.85 13.32 6.82
C CYS A 125 -20.97 13.61 7.83
N ALA A 126 -22.23 13.55 7.40
CA ALA A 126 -23.39 13.89 8.22
C ALA A 126 -23.60 12.96 9.44
N GLY A 127 -22.93 11.79 9.46
CA GLY A 127 -23.08 10.75 10.48
C GLY A 127 -22.51 11.07 11.87
N GLY A 128 -21.84 12.21 12.06
CA GLY A 128 -21.33 12.63 13.38
C GLY A 128 -20.21 11.72 13.88
N VAL A 129 -19.01 11.88 13.34
CA VAL A 129 -17.80 11.30 13.93
C VAL A 129 -17.52 12.04 15.24
N ASP A 130 -17.43 11.32 16.37
CA ASP A 130 -16.96 11.91 17.63
C ASP A 130 -15.44 12.03 17.60
N GLY A 131 -14.96 13.25 17.31
CA GLY A 131 -13.55 13.58 17.30
C GLY A 131 -12.92 13.81 18.67
N SER A 132 -13.71 13.83 19.76
CA SER A 132 -13.23 14.26 21.08
C SER A 132 -12.07 13.42 21.62
N ALA A 133 -12.02 12.13 21.27
CA ALA A 133 -10.93 11.24 21.64
C ALA A 133 -9.57 11.69 21.07
N PHE A 134 -9.58 12.43 19.95
CA PHE A 134 -8.36 12.97 19.32
C PHE A 134 -7.89 14.30 19.94
N SER A 135 -8.58 14.81 20.96
CA SER A 135 -8.20 16.06 21.62
C SER A 135 -6.78 15.99 22.19
N GLY A 136 -5.92 16.92 21.77
CA GLY A 136 -4.52 17.02 22.18
C GLY A 136 -3.59 15.98 21.55
N GLN A 137 -4.10 15.14 20.64
CA GLN A 137 -3.27 14.21 19.86
C GLN A 137 -2.51 14.96 18.78
N ARG A 138 -1.33 14.47 18.41
CA ARG A 138 -0.49 15.06 17.36
C ARG A 138 -0.71 14.32 16.05
N LEU A 139 -1.05 15.04 14.99
CA LEU A 139 -1.35 14.48 13.68
C LEU A 139 -0.31 14.96 12.67
N GLY A 140 0.31 14.02 11.93
CA GLY A 140 1.13 14.37 10.77
C GLY A 140 0.28 14.50 9.52
N LEU A 141 0.53 15.52 8.70
CA LEU A 141 -0.10 15.71 7.38
C LEU A 141 0.95 16.14 6.34
N ILE A 142 0.63 15.94 5.06
CA ILE A 142 1.38 16.49 3.93
C ILE A 142 0.45 17.46 3.21
N LYS A 143 0.94 18.68 2.93
CA LYS A 143 0.08 19.72 2.37
C LYS A 143 -0.47 19.35 0.99
N GLY A 144 -1.76 19.60 0.77
CA GLY A 144 -2.44 19.35 -0.49
C GLY A 144 -2.78 17.88 -0.78
N PHE A 145 -2.50 16.97 0.15
CA PHE A 145 -2.86 15.56 0.03
C PHE A 145 -4.34 15.34 0.38
N VAL A 146 -4.90 14.27 -0.19
CA VAL A 146 -6.27 13.83 0.04
C VAL A 146 -6.21 12.35 0.39
N TYR A 147 -6.95 11.92 1.41
CA TYR A 147 -6.78 10.60 2.02
C TYR A 147 -8.03 9.72 1.90
N GLY A 148 -9.10 10.19 1.28
CA GLY A 148 -10.30 9.39 1.02
C GLY A 148 -11.42 9.66 2.01
N PRO A 149 -12.68 9.33 1.64
CA PRO A 149 -13.86 9.87 2.32
C PRO A 149 -13.81 9.68 3.84
N ASN A 150 -13.44 8.50 4.34
CA ASN A 150 -13.49 8.21 5.77
C ASN A 150 -12.39 8.96 6.54
N VAL A 151 -11.18 9.04 5.96
CA VAL A 151 -10.07 9.77 6.59
C VAL A 151 -10.34 11.26 6.49
N ASP A 152 -10.69 11.77 5.32
CA ASP A 152 -11.04 13.18 5.09
C ASP A 152 -12.21 13.61 6.00
N CYS A 153 -13.15 12.70 6.25
CA CYS A 153 -14.25 12.91 7.20
C CYS A 153 -13.80 13.07 8.63
N LEU A 154 -12.92 12.19 9.09
CA LEU A 154 -12.34 12.29 10.42
C LEU A 154 -11.51 13.57 10.54
N LEU A 155 -10.72 13.90 9.52
CA LEU A 155 -9.91 15.12 9.47
C LEU A 155 -10.78 16.38 9.54
N SER A 156 -11.92 16.42 8.85
CA SER A 156 -12.81 17.59 8.88
C SER A 156 -13.37 17.86 10.28
N VAL A 157 -13.51 16.82 11.11
CA VAL A 157 -13.97 16.93 12.50
C VAL A 157 -12.83 17.27 13.46
N ILE A 158 -11.67 16.64 13.34
CA ILE A 158 -10.58 16.79 14.33
C ILE A 158 -9.61 17.92 14.00
N VAL A 159 -9.50 18.29 12.72
CA VAL A 159 -8.64 19.35 12.21
C VAL A 159 -9.45 20.55 11.74
N GLY A 160 -10.61 20.33 11.14
CA GLY A 160 -11.44 21.38 10.55
C GLY A 160 -11.59 21.24 9.03
N PRO A 161 -12.42 22.08 8.39
CA PRO A 161 -12.80 21.93 6.98
C PRO A 161 -11.64 22.14 5.99
N ASP A 162 -10.58 22.82 6.41
CA ASP A 162 -9.34 23.00 5.65
C ASP A 162 -8.15 22.42 6.45
N PRO A 163 -7.79 21.15 6.24
CA PRO A 163 -6.68 20.52 6.95
C PRO A 163 -5.30 21.13 6.66
N ASP A 164 -5.15 21.90 5.57
CA ASP A 164 -3.89 22.58 5.24
C ASP A 164 -3.70 23.89 6.03
N ASN A 165 -4.79 24.42 6.60
CA ASN A 165 -4.84 25.64 7.40
C ASN A 165 -5.76 25.44 8.63
N PRO A 166 -5.35 24.58 9.60
CA PRO A 166 -6.16 24.29 10.77
C PRO A 166 -6.44 25.56 11.59
N PRO A 167 -7.67 25.75 12.10
CA PRO A 167 -7.99 26.84 13.01
C PRO A 167 -7.32 26.62 14.38
N GLU A 168 -7.22 27.69 15.19
CA GLU A 168 -6.58 27.64 16.51
C GLU A 168 -7.29 26.70 17.50
N ASP A 169 -8.57 26.41 17.27
CA ASP A 169 -9.41 25.54 18.10
C ASP A 169 -9.54 24.10 17.56
N ALA A 170 -8.69 23.71 16.61
CA ALA A 170 -8.60 22.33 16.15
C ALA A 170 -8.37 21.36 17.33
N LEU A 171 -9.01 20.19 17.30
CA LEU A 171 -8.90 19.20 18.37
C LEU A 171 -7.49 18.56 18.41
N ALA A 172 -6.87 18.36 17.24
CA ALA A 172 -5.55 17.77 17.10
C ALA A 172 -4.46 18.81 16.77
N ASP A 173 -3.25 18.61 17.30
CA ASP A 173 -2.04 19.36 16.97
C ASP A 173 -1.47 18.88 15.63
N VAL A 174 -1.60 19.69 14.58
CA VAL A 174 -1.16 19.32 13.22
C VAL A 174 0.31 19.67 12.99
N ARG A 175 1.05 18.72 12.45
CA ARG A 175 2.43 18.89 11.99
C ARG A 175 2.54 18.55 10.51
N PHE A 176 3.05 19.51 9.73
CA PHE A 176 3.24 19.31 8.31
C PHE A 176 4.61 18.72 8.00
N PHE A 177 4.63 17.76 7.07
CA PHE A 177 5.83 17.11 6.56
C PHE A 177 5.96 17.31 5.06
N GLN A 178 7.19 17.17 4.56
CA GLN A 178 7.50 17.28 3.13
C GLN A 178 7.34 15.94 2.40
N SER A 179 7.40 14.81 3.12
CA SER A 179 7.33 13.47 2.55
C SER A 179 6.65 12.47 3.48
N GLU A 180 6.12 11.38 2.90
CA GLU A 180 5.54 10.27 3.67
C GLU A 180 6.60 9.56 4.54
N VAL A 181 7.85 9.54 4.08
CA VAL A 181 8.98 8.94 4.82
C VAL A 181 9.25 9.74 6.10
N ASP A 182 9.30 11.07 6.03
CA ASP A 182 9.55 11.93 7.20
C ASP A 182 8.40 11.84 8.22
N ALA A 183 7.16 11.83 7.73
CA ALA A 183 5.98 11.70 8.58
C ALA A 183 5.95 10.32 9.28
N LEU A 184 6.28 9.25 8.57
CA LEU A 184 6.34 7.91 9.14
C LEU A 184 7.50 7.76 10.15
N ASP A 185 8.67 8.35 9.88
CA ASP A 185 9.78 8.42 10.84
C ASP A 185 9.35 9.14 12.13
N ALA A 186 8.64 10.27 12.00
CA ALA A 186 8.08 11.01 13.11
C ALA A 186 7.08 10.18 13.91
N LEU A 187 6.22 9.39 13.26
CA LEU A 187 5.29 8.47 13.91
C LEU A 187 6.02 7.36 14.70
N ILE A 188 7.04 6.74 14.09
CA ILE A 188 7.85 5.69 14.72
C ILE A 188 8.59 6.23 15.96
N ARG A 189 9.06 7.47 15.90
CA ARG A 189 9.75 8.15 17.01
C ARG A 189 8.80 8.74 18.06
N GLY A 190 7.49 8.66 17.85
CA GLY A 190 6.49 9.22 18.75
C GLY A 190 6.51 10.75 18.78
N GLN A 191 6.90 11.41 17.69
CA GLN A 191 6.82 12.86 17.51
C GLN A 191 5.43 13.31 17.06
N ILE A 192 4.72 12.43 16.37
CA ILE A 192 3.28 12.48 16.10
C ILE A 192 2.64 11.18 16.59
N ASP A 193 1.33 11.21 16.77
CA ASP A 193 0.53 10.07 17.25
C ASP A 193 -0.18 9.35 16.10
N TYR A 194 -0.53 10.09 15.04
CA TYR A 194 -1.22 9.54 13.87
C TYR A 194 -0.66 10.10 12.56
N PHE A 195 -0.73 9.30 11.50
CA PHE A 195 -0.39 9.73 10.13
C PHE A 195 -1.29 9.02 9.10
N PRO A 196 -2.09 9.76 8.31
CA PRO A 196 -2.89 9.16 7.24
C PRO A 196 -2.04 8.94 5.98
N MET A 197 -2.17 7.77 5.35
CA MET A 197 -1.55 7.45 4.06
C MET A 197 -2.15 6.18 3.45
N ALA A 198 -1.77 5.87 2.21
CA ALA A 198 -2.12 4.60 1.58
C ALA A 198 -1.45 3.42 2.31
N GLN A 199 -2.24 2.41 2.68
CA GLN A 199 -1.78 1.30 3.52
C GLN A 199 -0.61 0.52 2.88
N PRO A 200 -0.63 0.16 1.58
CA PRO A 200 0.52 -0.51 0.97
C PRO A 200 1.76 0.38 0.86
N ALA A 201 1.58 1.69 0.67
CA ALA A 201 2.71 2.61 0.64
C ALA A 201 3.38 2.67 2.01
N GLY A 202 2.58 2.80 3.08
CA GLY A 202 3.07 2.75 4.45
C GLY A 202 3.79 1.45 4.74
N ASN A 203 3.18 0.33 4.39
CA ASN A 203 3.80 -0.98 4.59
C ASN A 203 5.10 -1.16 3.81
N ALA A 204 5.19 -0.67 2.57
CA ALA A 204 6.40 -0.74 1.77
C ALA A 204 7.54 0.10 2.37
N ILE A 205 7.24 1.30 2.86
CA ILE A 205 8.23 2.14 3.56
C ILE A 205 8.66 1.47 4.88
N LEU A 206 7.72 0.94 5.67
CA LEU A 206 8.04 0.22 6.91
C LEU A 206 8.94 -1.00 6.64
N GLU A 207 8.65 -1.74 5.58
CA GLU A 207 9.39 -2.97 5.28
C GLU A 207 10.80 -2.70 4.74
N SER A 208 10.98 -1.64 3.98
CA SER A 208 12.27 -1.24 3.41
C SER A 208 13.15 -0.48 4.39
N ALA A 209 12.61 0.52 5.09
CA ALA A 209 13.36 1.44 5.93
C ALA A 209 13.32 1.10 7.42
N TYR A 210 12.26 0.43 7.91
CA TYR A 210 12.04 0.16 9.33
C TYR A 210 11.65 -1.30 9.64
N PRO A 211 12.35 -2.29 9.07
CA PRO A 211 11.90 -3.68 9.11
C PRO A 211 11.66 -4.22 10.53
N ASP A 212 12.53 -3.89 11.48
CA ASP A 212 12.44 -4.35 12.87
C ASP A 212 11.42 -3.58 13.72
N ARG A 213 10.80 -2.54 13.14
CA ARG A 213 9.85 -1.64 13.81
C ARG A 213 8.47 -1.63 13.16
N ARG A 214 8.28 -2.36 12.05
CA ARG A 214 7.00 -2.47 11.34
C ARG A 214 5.86 -2.82 12.28
N GLU A 215 6.04 -3.83 13.13
CA GLU A 215 5.01 -4.31 14.08
C GLU A 215 4.62 -3.28 15.14
N LEU A 216 5.39 -2.19 15.27
CA LEU A 216 5.03 -1.07 16.14
C LEU A 216 3.96 -0.19 15.51
N ILE A 217 3.70 -0.29 14.22
CA ILE A 217 2.75 0.56 13.51
C ILE A 217 1.47 -0.23 13.22
N GLY A 218 0.35 0.28 13.69
CA GLY A 218 -0.98 -0.26 13.44
C GLY A 218 -1.81 0.72 12.60
N ALA A 219 -2.88 0.22 11.97
CA ALA A 219 -3.90 1.06 11.35
C ALA A 219 -5.10 1.20 12.29
N VAL A 220 -5.64 2.40 12.43
CA VAL A 220 -6.85 2.66 13.22
C VAL A 220 -8.05 2.02 12.50
N ALA A 221 -8.67 1.03 13.13
CA ALA A 221 -9.84 0.36 12.57
C ALA A 221 -10.99 1.35 12.35
N GLY A 222 -11.72 1.20 11.23
CA GLY A 222 -12.82 2.08 10.83
C GLY A 222 -12.39 3.31 10.02
N THR A 223 -11.10 3.55 9.84
CA THR A 223 -10.58 4.63 8.97
C THR A 223 -10.31 4.19 7.54
N GLN A 224 -10.51 2.91 7.22
CA GLN A 224 -10.23 2.37 5.87
C GLN A 224 -11.03 3.14 4.82
N SER A 225 -10.34 3.64 3.81
CA SER A 225 -10.95 4.45 2.77
C SER A 225 -10.42 4.08 1.40
N ARG A 226 -11.27 3.48 0.57
CA ARG A 226 -10.92 3.12 -0.80
C ARG A 226 -11.07 4.33 -1.71
N ARG A 227 -10.05 4.62 -2.49
CA ARG A 227 -10.06 5.68 -3.52
C ARG A 227 -9.37 5.20 -4.77
N SER A 228 -9.95 5.54 -5.90
CA SER A 228 -9.30 5.36 -7.18
C SER A 228 -8.25 6.43 -7.43
N VAL A 229 -7.17 6.06 -8.11
CA VAL A 229 -6.22 7.03 -8.67
C VAL A 229 -6.31 7.06 -10.18
N HIS A 230 -5.88 8.19 -10.74
CA HIS A 230 -6.11 8.56 -12.13
C HIS A 230 -4.86 9.20 -12.73
N VAL A 231 -4.82 9.24 -14.06
CA VAL A 231 -3.98 10.16 -14.80
C VAL A 231 -4.71 11.48 -14.95
N ILE A 232 -3.99 12.60 -14.87
CA ILE A 232 -4.51 13.94 -15.14
C ILE A 232 -3.87 14.54 -16.39
N ALA A 233 -4.61 15.42 -17.07
CA ALA A 233 -4.11 16.23 -18.18
C ALA A 233 -4.73 17.64 -18.15
N PRO A 234 -4.12 18.63 -18.82
CA PRO A 234 -4.67 19.99 -18.91
C PRO A 234 -6.04 20.00 -19.61
N ARG A 235 -6.90 20.96 -19.25
CA ARG A 235 -8.22 21.17 -19.89
C ARG A 235 -8.11 21.86 -21.27
N THR A 236 -7.25 21.33 -22.13
CA THR A 236 -6.98 21.81 -23.50
C THR A 236 -7.47 20.81 -24.55
N ALA A 237 -7.45 21.18 -25.83
CA ALA A 237 -7.82 20.25 -26.90
C ALA A 237 -6.85 19.05 -26.93
N ARG A 238 -5.55 19.32 -26.77
CA ARG A 238 -4.52 18.28 -26.70
C ARG A 238 -4.68 17.39 -25.47
N GLY A 239 -4.90 17.97 -24.29
CA GLY A 239 -5.10 17.20 -23.06
C GLY A 239 -6.31 16.27 -23.14
N ARG A 240 -7.42 16.74 -23.73
CA ARG A 240 -8.60 15.90 -23.98
C ARG A 240 -8.30 14.74 -24.93
N GLN A 241 -7.59 15.00 -26.04
CA GLN A 241 -7.19 13.95 -26.97
C GLN A 241 -6.36 12.86 -26.28
N LEU A 242 -5.44 13.24 -25.39
CA LEU A 242 -4.61 12.30 -24.64
C LEU A 242 -5.44 11.45 -23.67
N ILE A 243 -6.33 12.08 -22.89
CA ILE A 243 -7.22 11.36 -21.96
C ILE A 243 -8.19 10.45 -22.70
N ASP A 244 -8.77 10.88 -23.82
CA ASP A 244 -9.69 10.07 -24.61
C ASP A 244 -8.98 8.82 -25.18
N ALA A 245 -7.76 8.99 -25.70
CA ALA A 245 -6.95 7.88 -26.20
C ALA A 245 -6.53 6.91 -25.08
N PHE A 246 -6.16 7.45 -23.92
CA PHE A 246 -5.85 6.67 -22.72
C PHE A 246 -7.05 5.85 -22.27
N ASN A 247 -8.22 6.49 -22.11
CA ASN A 247 -9.44 5.85 -21.66
C ASN A 247 -9.92 4.78 -22.64
N ALA A 248 -9.91 5.05 -23.95
CA ALA A 248 -10.28 4.06 -24.97
C ALA A 248 -9.40 2.80 -24.89
N SER A 249 -8.10 2.98 -24.62
CA SER A 249 -7.13 1.90 -24.49
C SER A 249 -7.29 1.14 -23.18
N LEU A 250 -7.52 1.84 -22.08
CA LEU A 250 -7.83 1.23 -20.78
C LEU A 250 -9.12 0.39 -20.82
N CYS A 251 -10.17 0.89 -21.47
CA CYS A 251 -11.42 0.13 -21.63
C CYS A 251 -11.19 -1.12 -22.49
N SER A 252 -10.44 -0.99 -23.59
CA SER A 252 -10.08 -2.12 -24.46
C SER A 252 -9.29 -3.20 -23.71
N LEU A 253 -8.28 -2.80 -22.92
CA LEU A 253 -7.47 -3.72 -22.12
C LEU A 253 -8.27 -4.37 -20.98
N SER A 254 -9.25 -3.65 -20.42
CA SER A 254 -10.16 -4.19 -19.41
C SER A 254 -11.33 -4.98 -19.99
N GLY A 255 -11.41 -5.17 -21.31
CA GLY A 255 -12.51 -5.92 -21.95
C GLY A 255 -13.89 -5.25 -21.84
N ASN A 256 -13.94 -3.96 -21.46
CA ASN A 256 -15.17 -3.18 -21.32
C ASN A 256 -15.33 -2.21 -22.50
N PRO A 257 -16.54 -2.01 -23.05
CA PRO A 257 -16.76 -1.00 -24.06
C PRO A 257 -16.61 0.43 -23.47
N PRO A 258 -16.04 1.39 -24.21
CA PRO A 258 -16.04 2.79 -23.80
C PRO A 258 -17.45 3.39 -23.98
N VAL A 259 -18.00 4.00 -22.93
CA VAL A 259 -19.27 4.75 -23.00
C VAL A 259 -19.07 6.13 -22.40
N SER A 260 -19.26 7.17 -23.22
CA SER A 260 -19.23 8.59 -22.80
C SER A 260 -18.00 9.03 -21.99
N GLY A 261 -16.82 8.45 -22.26
CA GLY A 261 -15.58 8.82 -21.59
C GLY A 261 -15.26 8.03 -20.31
N GLU A 262 -16.15 7.11 -19.90
CA GLU A 262 -15.92 6.15 -18.81
C GLU A 262 -15.99 4.72 -19.37
N CYS A 263 -15.24 3.79 -18.76
CA CYS A 263 -15.37 2.37 -19.11
C CYS A 263 -16.65 1.83 -18.49
N GLU A 264 -17.58 1.34 -19.32
CA GLU A 264 -18.84 0.78 -18.83
C GLU A 264 -18.53 -0.46 -17.98
N THR A 265 -18.69 -0.38 -16.66
CA THR A 265 -18.76 -1.58 -15.83
C THR A 265 -20.15 -2.16 -16.03
N ASN A 266 -20.28 -3.16 -16.91
CA ASN A 266 -21.53 -3.89 -17.08
C ASN A 266 -22.04 -4.34 -15.70
N GLY A 267 -23.20 -3.80 -15.31
CA GLY A 267 -23.63 -3.71 -13.92
C GLY A 267 -23.53 -5.01 -13.12
N THR A 268 -22.73 -4.98 -12.05
CA THR A 268 -23.03 -5.43 -10.68
C THR A 268 -21.76 -5.19 -9.86
N GLY A 269 -21.70 -4.02 -9.20
CA GLY A 269 -20.58 -3.64 -8.31
C GLY A 269 -19.47 -2.88 -9.02
N ALA A 270 -18.92 -1.85 -8.36
CA ALA A 270 -17.79 -1.03 -8.79
C ALA A 270 -16.45 -1.81 -8.92
N GLU A 271 -16.51 -3.12 -9.16
CA GLU A 271 -15.39 -4.06 -9.06
C GLU A 271 -14.88 -4.57 -10.42
N SER A 272 -15.50 -4.21 -11.54
CA SER A 272 -15.28 -4.94 -12.80
C SER A 272 -14.14 -4.39 -13.69
N ALA A 273 -13.92 -3.07 -13.78
CA ALA A 273 -12.80 -2.52 -14.54
C ALA A 273 -11.44 -2.69 -13.80
N THR A 274 -11.50 -2.85 -12.48
CA THR A 274 -10.36 -3.04 -11.58
C THR A 274 -9.79 -4.47 -11.62
N ASN A 275 -10.56 -5.49 -12.03
CA ASN A 275 -10.10 -6.87 -11.94
C ASN A 275 -9.13 -7.33 -13.05
N ILE A 276 -9.01 -6.60 -14.17
CA ILE A 276 -8.29 -7.09 -15.36
C ILE A 276 -6.85 -6.56 -15.45
N LEU A 277 -6.50 -5.50 -14.70
CA LEU A 277 -5.18 -4.86 -14.77
C LEU A 277 -4.42 -4.75 -13.45
N LEU A 278 -4.96 -5.32 -12.37
CA LEU A 278 -4.46 -5.02 -11.03
C LEU A 278 -4.22 -6.27 -10.22
N MET A 279 -2.97 -6.42 -9.77
CA MET A 279 -2.76 -6.92 -8.43
C MET A 279 -3.56 -5.97 -7.53
N SER A 280 -4.70 -6.43 -7.01
CA SER A 280 -5.50 -5.65 -6.06
C SER A 280 -4.62 -5.22 -4.88
N ASP A 281 -5.00 -4.15 -4.21
CA ASP A 281 -4.39 -3.72 -2.94
C ASP A 281 -4.20 -4.90 -1.97
N GLU A 282 -5.17 -5.82 -1.93
CA GLU A 282 -5.09 -7.09 -1.18
C GLU A 282 -3.92 -7.97 -1.62
N ALA A 283 -3.66 -8.13 -2.92
CA ALA A 283 -2.54 -8.92 -3.42
C ALA A 283 -1.17 -8.30 -3.05
N LEU A 284 -1.05 -6.97 -3.02
CA LEU A 284 0.17 -6.32 -2.50
C LEU A 284 0.26 -6.45 -0.98
N THR A 285 -0.83 -6.21 -0.27
CA THR A 285 -0.88 -6.31 1.19
C THR A 285 -0.56 -7.71 1.66
N ILE A 286 -1.03 -8.77 0.99
CA ILE A 286 -0.72 -10.18 1.33
C ILE A 286 0.75 -10.50 1.07
N ASN A 287 1.32 -10.05 -0.04
CA ASN A 287 2.73 -10.31 -0.37
C ASN A 287 3.70 -9.52 0.52
N ILE A 288 3.32 -8.31 0.94
CA ILE A 288 4.06 -7.48 1.89
C ILE A 288 3.84 -7.98 3.34
N ALA A 289 2.67 -8.51 3.70
CA ALA A 289 2.37 -8.97 5.06
C ALA A 289 3.05 -10.28 5.45
N ARG A 290 3.46 -11.10 4.49
CA ARG A 290 4.18 -12.34 4.78
C ARG A 290 5.68 -12.09 4.75
N ARG A 291 6.20 -11.45 5.80
CA ARG A 291 7.56 -11.79 6.23
C ARG A 291 7.48 -13.19 6.81
N GLU A 292 7.90 -14.14 5.98
CA GLU A 292 8.24 -15.45 6.45
C GLU A 292 9.43 -15.29 7.41
N ASP A 293 9.23 -15.51 8.71
CA ASP A 293 10.31 -15.50 9.68
C ASP A 293 11.36 -16.51 9.23
N ILE A 294 12.55 -16.04 8.89
CA ILE A 294 13.64 -16.94 8.50
C ILE A 294 14.42 -17.27 9.76
N ALA A 295 14.43 -18.55 10.07
CA ALA A 295 15.21 -19.11 11.15
C ALA A 295 16.48 -19.78 10.62
N GLU A 296 17.50 -19.76 11.47
CA GLU A 296 18.60 -20.70 11.45
C GLU A 296 18.35 -21.74 12.55
N ILE A 297 18.54 -23.01 12.19
CA ILE A 297 18.35 -24.13 13.09
C ILE A 297 19.69 -24.41 13.77
N VAL A 298 19.71 -24.27 15.10
CA VAL A 298 20.91 -24.32 15.94
C VAL A 298 20.80 -25.40 17.02
N PRO A 299 21.91 -26.07 17.37
CA PRO A 299 21.94 -26.95 18.53
C PRO A 299 21.80 -26.14 19.82
N VAL A 300 21.29 -26.79 20.86
CA VAL A 300 21.19 -26.20 22.22
C VAL A 300 21.91 -27.12 23.19
N ASP A 301 22.50 -26.56 24.24
CA ASP A 301 23.14 -27.34 25.29
C ASP A 301 22.19 -28.41 25.85
N GLY A 302 22.69 -29.66 25.89
CA GLY A 302 21.92 -30.83 26.28
C GLY A 302 21.09 -31.48 25.15
N TYR A 303 20.97 -30.83 23.98
CA TYR A 303 20.23 -31.30 22.81
C TYR A 303 20.99 -31.01 21.51
N PRO A 304 22.11 -31.71 21.24
CA PRO A 304 22.96 -31.44 20.07
C PRO A 304 22.38 -31.97 18.75
N ILE A 305 21.43 -32.92 18.81
CA ILE A 305 20.81 -33.51 17.63
C ILE A 305 19.48 -32.78 17.39
N ILE A 306 19.37 -32.15 16.23
CA ILE A 306 18.14 -31.49 15.83
C ILE A 306 17.31 -32.46 14.98
N ILE A 307 16.05 -32.64 15.35
CA ILE A 307 15.13 -33.54 14.65
C ILE A 307 13.94 -32.73 14.16
N GLY A 308 13.70 -32.76 12.85
CA GLY A 308 12.44 -32.34 12.25
C GLY A 308 11.51 -33.54 12.05
N ILE A 309 10.22 -33.35 12.30
CA ILE A 309 9.21 -34.42 12.19
C ILE A 309 8.15 -34.00 11.18
N THR A 310 7.77 -34.87 10.24
CA THR A 310 6.57 -34.64 9.42
C THR A 310 5.33 -35.00 10.23
N CYS A 311 4.34 -34.10 10.33
CA CYS A 311 3.05 -34.41 10.95
C CYS A 311 1.96 -34.37 9.90
N LEU A 312 1.02 -35.32 9.98
CA LEU A 312 -0.18 -35.28 9.16
C LEU A 312 -1.13 -34.22 9.73
N PRO A 313 -1.70 -33.34 8.89
CA PRO A 313 -2.51 -32.20 9.35
C PRO A 313 -3.79 -32.60 10.12
N GLU A 314 -4.18 -33.88 10.09
CA GLU A 314 -5.44 -34.37 10.68
C GLU A 314 -5.32 -34.89 12.12
N THR A 315 -4.10 -35.13 12.62
CA THR A 315 -3.89 -35.66 13.97
C THR A 315 -2.92 -34.78 14.76
N ALA A 316 -3.32 -34.37 15.96
CA ALA A 316 -2.45 -33.64 16.89
C ALA A 316 -1.23 -34.46 17.39
N GLU A 317 -1.09 -35.70 16.92
CA GLU A 317 0.03 -36.59 17.19
C GLU A 317 1.03 -36.53 16.02
N CYS A 318 2.26 -36.11 16.33
CA CYS A 318 3.38 -36.02 15.40
C CYS A 318 4.23 -37.31 15.46
N ASP A 319 3.72 -38.40 14.88
CA ASP A 319 4.37 -39.71 14.84
C ASP A 319 5.04 -40.05 13.50
N GLY A 320 5.06 -39.10 12.55
CA GLY A 320 5.63 -39.31 11.22
C GLY A 320 7.16 -39.42 11.15
N GLU A 321 7.68 -39.36 9.93
CA GLU A 321 9.10 -39.54 9.64
C GLU A 321 9.97 -38.49 10.36
N ARG A 322 11.12 -38.94 10.86
CA ARG A 322 12.08 -38.13 11.60
C ARG A 322 13.31 -37.88 10.76
N PHE A 323 13.68 -36.61 10.63
CA PHE A 323 14.83 -36.16 9.85
C PHE A 323 15.83 -35.48 10.76
N ALA A 324 17.08 -35.94 10.72
CA ALA A 324 18.17 -35.23 11.40
C ALA A 324 18.52 -33.97 10.59
N LEU A 325 18.56 -32.82 11.25
CA LEU A 325 18.93 -31.55 10.65
C LEU A 325 20.32 -31.14 11.12
N SER A 326 21.17 -30.71 10.19
CA SER A 326 22.49 -30.18 10.51
C SER A 326 22.40 -28.75 11.04
N GLU A 327 23.35 -28.37 11.88
CA GLU A 327 23.55 -26.97 12.28
C GLU A 327 23.71 -26.05 11.04
N GLY A 328 23.16 -24.84 11.11
CA GLY A 328 23.17 -23.88 10.00
C GLY A 328 22.12 -24.17 8.92
N THR A 329 21.26 -25.17 9.12
CA THR A 329 20.05 -25.34 8.29
C THR A 329 19.20 -24.09 8.44
N ARG A 330 18.74 -23.52 7.32
CA ARG A 330 17.84 -22.38 7.29
C ARG A 330 16.43 -22.87 7.02
N ALA A 331 15.45 -22.24 7.65
CA ALA A 331 14.05 -22.57 7.49
C ALA A 331 13.19 -21.31 7.47
N ILE A 332 12.08 -21.35 6.73
CA ILE A 332 10.98 -20.39 6.86
C ILE A 332 10.01 -20.95 7.90
N ILE A 333 9.61 -20.14 8.86
CA ILE A 333 8.58 -20.53 9.82
C ILE A 333 7.21 -20.32 9.17
N LEU A 334 6.47 -21.42 9.03
CA LEU A 334 5.13 -21.43 8.49
C LEU A 334 4.09 -21.17 9.59
N GLU A 335 4.35 -21.69 10.79
CA GLU A 335 3.47 -21.59 11.94
C GLU A 335 4.27 -21.71 13.24
N TRP A 336 4.12 -20.73 14.13
CA TRP A 336 4.67 -20.79 15.47
C TRP A 336 3.81 -21.68 16.37
N SER A 337 4.46 -22.38 17.29
CA SER A 337 3.72 -23.11 18.33
C SER A 337 2.85 -22.15 19.16
N ASP A 338 1.68 -22.62 19.60
CA ASP A 338 0.74 -21.84 20.40
C ASP A 338 1.39 -21.22 21.65
N THR A 339 2.37 -21.91 22.25
CA THR A 339 3.09 -21.44 23.43
C THR A 339 4.08 -20.32 23.17
N MET A 340 4.48 -20.10 21.91
CA MET A 340 5.32 -18.97 21.49
C MET A 340 4.49 -17.71 21.25
N VAL A 341 3.24 -17.87 20.80
CA VAL A 341 2.38 -16.75 20.40
C VAL A 341 1.44 -16.31 21.52
N LYS A 342 0.91 -17.24 22.30
CA LYS A 342 -0.08 -16.96 23.36
C LYS A 342 0.61 -16.78 24.71
N ALA A 343 0.32 -15.68 25.38
CA ALA A 343 0.74 -15.44 26.75
C ALA A 343 0.30 -16.61 27.66
N GLN A 344 1.25 -17.17 28.41
CA GLN A 344 0.99 -18.23 29.37
C GLN A 344 0.87 -17.62 30.77
N LEU A 345 -0.17 -18.00 31.52
CA LEU A 345 -0.38 -17.54 32.90
C LEU A 345 0.52 -18.25 33.92
N ASN A 346 1.27 -19.26 33.48
CA ASN A 346 2.01 -20.19 34.33
C ASN A 346 3.47 -20.22 33.87
N ASP A 347 4.43 -20.38 34.80
CA ASP A 347 5.89 -20.51 34.55
C ASP A 347 6.31 -21.81 33.83
N ARG A 348 5.53 -22.27 32.84
CA ARG A 348 5.84 -23.45 32.03
C ARG A 348 6.82 -23.12 30.90
N LEU A 349 7.90 -22.41 31.22
CA LEU A 349 8.98 -22.06 30.30
C LEU A 349 9.49 -23.30 29.54
N TYR A 350 9.59 -24.44 30.24
CA TYR A 350 10.01 -25.71 29.66
C TYR A 350 9.09 -26.19 28.52
N LYS A 351 7.77 -25.98 28.65
CA LYS A 351 6.83 -26.35 27.58
C LYS A 351 7.04 -25.46 26.36
N THR A 352 7.19 -24.16 26.55
CA THR A 352 7.39 -23.20 25.46
C THR A 352 8.62 -23.55 24.60
N VAL A 353 9.73 -23.98 25.21
CA VAL A 353 10.94 -24.35 24.47
C VAL A 353 10.87 -25.75 23.85
N MET A 354 10.02 -26.64 24.39
CA MET A 354 9.89 -28.03 23.93
C MET A 354 8.79 -28.27 22.89
N ASP A 355 7.81 -27.37 22.81
CA ASP A 355 6.78 -27.41 21.77
C ASP A 355 7.41 -27.17 20.38
N ASN A 356 6.71 -27.62 19.33
CA ASN A 356 7.20 -27.54 17.97
C ASN A 356 6.55 -26.40 17.19
N SER A 357 7.34 -25.73 16.36
CA SER A 357 6.86 -24.85 15.30
C SER A 357 7.01 -25.54 13.95
N ARG A 358 6.11 -25.23 13.02
CA ARG A 358 6.12 -25.76 11.66
C ARG A 358 6.95 -24.87 10.78
N VAL A 359 7.87 -25.47 10.04
CA VAL A 359 8.80 -24.77 9.17
C VAL A 359 8.92 -25.46 7.82
N VAL A 360 9.38 -24.74 6.80
CA VAL A 360 9.88 -25.31 5.55
C VAL A 360 11.39 -25.10 5.45
N VAL A 361 12.12 -26.19 5.20
CA VAL A 361 13.59 -26.15 5.13
C VAL A 361 14.05 -25.54 3.81
N LEU A 362 15.04 -24.64 3.84
CA LEU A 362 15.51 -23.88 2.66
C LEU A 362 16.78 -24.42 2.03
N ASN A 363 17.57 -25.21 2.76
CA ASN A 363 18.87 -25.70 2.31
C ASN A 363 19.21 -27.08 2.89
N GLY A 364 20.26 -27.69 2.36
CA GLY A 364 20.74 -29.00 2.79
C GLY A 364 19.92 -30.18 2.25
N PRO A 365 20.15 -31.41 2.77
CA PRO A 365 19.56 -32.66 2.25
C PRO A 365 18.03 -32.75 2.35
N HIS A 366 17.42 -31.84 3.10
CA HIS A 366 15.99 -31.84 3.40
C HIS A 366 15.28 -30.57 2.90
N ALA A 367 15.93 -29.77 2.05
CA ALA A 367 15.35 -28.58 1.44
C ALA A 367 13.98 -28.87 0.78
N GLY A 368 13.04 -27.95 0.98
CA GLY A 368 11.65 -28.05 0.51
C GLY A 368 10.73 -28.89 1.38
N LYS A 369 11.23 -29.60 2.41
CA LYS A 369 10.37 -30.37 3.32
C LYS A 369 9.74 -29.46 4.37
N GLU A 370 8.45 -29.66 4.60
CA GLU A 370 7.75 -29.13 5.77
C GLU A 370 7.99 -30.04 6.97
N LEU A 371 8.53 -29.47 8.05
CA LEU A 371 8.90 -30.19 9.26
C LEU A 371 8.44 -29.42 10.49
N TRP A 372 8.10 -30.15 11.54
CA TRP A 372 7.89 -29.63 12.87
C TRP A 372 9.20 -29.74 13.64
N ILE A 373 9.70 -28.62 14.14
CA ILE A 373 10.97 -28.51 14.86
C ILE A 373 10.70 -27.88 16.22
N LYS A 374 11.34 -28.39 17.27
CA LYS A 374 11.24 -27.82 18.62
C LYS A 374 11.73 -26.37 18.64
N ASN A 375 10.98 -25.51 19.34
CA ASN A 375 11.26 -24.08 19.44
C ASN A 375 12.67 -23.77 19.94
N MET A 376 13.22 -24.60 20.84
CA MET A 376 14.58 -24.41 21.34
C MET A 376 15.64 -24.37 20.24
N HIS A 377 15.44 -25.06 19.11
CA HIS A 377 16.42 -25.09 18.02
C HIS A 377 16.25 -23.95 17.01
N ILE A 378 15.23 -23.09 17.17
CA ILE A 378 14.88 -22.06 16.20
C ILE A 378 15.49 -20.73 16.65
N LYS A 379 16.44 -20.23 15.86
CA LYS A 379 17.03 -18.89 16.04
C LYS A 379 16.60 -18.00 14.89
N ILE A 380 15.86 -16.93 15.17
CA ILE A 380 15.47 -15.97 14.13
C ILE A 380 16.69 -15.22 13.62
N VAL A 381 16.81 -15.17 12.29
CA VAL A 381 17.90 -14.47 11.61
C VAL A 381 17.40 -13.39 10.66
N LYS A 382 16.11 -13.36 10.30
CA LYS A 382 15.51 -12.29 9.49
C LYS A 382 14.00 -12.20 9.62
#